data_AF-A0A954SMP2-F1
#
_entry.id   AF-A0A954SMP2-F1
#
_cell.length_a   1.000
_cell.length_b   1.000
_cell.length_c   1.000
_cell.angle_alpha   90.00
_cell.angle_beta   90.00
_cell.angle_gamma   90.00
#
_symmetry.space_group_name_H-M   'P 1'
#
loop_
_entity.id
_entity.type
_entity.pdbx_description
1 polymer ?
#
loop_
_entity_poly.entity_id
_entity_poly.type
_entity_poly.pdbx_seq_one_letter_code
_entity_poly.pdbx_strand_id
1 'polypeptide(L)'
;MYDQQQHQSGSDCSFQESVNLTYLVTWILSTTLTVFTRIRFGSEALGINSVGACLILLLTASFSNDAAMGWMWLLWCGLQLSHRWRTFLEWRRGIRRHSRYGGEPGMAMLFIKDEQAAKWLEPFLCAGIGLLLAPVSVVLTQFILVASGALLIRTSMEAMALRAELRNLRDAEIENRNRAAWFRRDRGDADY
;
A
#
# COMPACT_ATOMS: atom_id res chain seq x y z
N MET A 1 15.87 23.14 -39.44
CA MET A 1 16.65 22.91 -38.21
C MET A 1 15.74 22.30 -37.14
N TYR A 2 15.10 21.15 -37.44
CA TYR A 2 14.13 20.47 -36.57
C TYR A 2 14.31 18.93 -36.51
N ASP A 3 15.35 18.36 -37.14
CA ASP A 3 15.43 16.91 -37.38
C ASP A 3 16.35 16.13 -36.41
N GLN A 4 16.75 16.69 -35.27
CA GLN A 4 17.71 16.02 -34.36
C GLN A 4 17.12 15.49 -33.02
N GLN A 5 15.80 15.48 -32.83
CA GLN A 5 15.20 15.01 -31.56
C GLN A 5 14.63 13.57 -31.56
N GLN A 6 14.82 12.77 -32.61
CA GLN A 6 14.15 11.45 -32.73
C GLN A 6 14.96 10.21 -32.27
N HIS A 7 16.12 10.35 -31.62
CA HIS A 7 17.01 9.20 -31.37
C HIS A 7 17.38 8.86 -29.92
N GLN A 8 16.63 9.32 -28.90
CA GLN A 8 16.84 8.89 -27.51
C GLN A 8 15.75 7.98 -26.92
N SER A 9 14.75 7.56 -27.70
CA SER A 9 13.58 6.82 -27.20
C SER A 9 13.79 5.32 -26.91
N GLY A 10 15.00 4.78 -27.08
CA GLY A 10 15.23 3.32 -27.11
C GLY A 10 15.46 2.63 -25.77
N SER A 11 15.93 3.34 -24.73
CA SER A 11 16.39 2.71 -23.48
C SER A 11 15.50 2.98 -22.25
N ASP A 12 14.65 4.00 -22.28
CA ASP A 12 13.90 4.43 -21.09
C ASP A 12 12.68 3.54 -20.78
N CYS A 13 12.15 2.83 -21.78
CA CYS A 13 10.99 1.95 -21.61
C CYS A 13 11.30 0.77 -20.68
N SER A 14 12.49 0.18 -20.80
CA SER A 14 12.87 -1.02 -20.02
C SER A 14 13.03 -0.74 -18.52
N PHE A 15 13.59 0.42 -18.15
CA PHE A 15 13.77 0.74 -16.73
C PHE A 15 12.44 1.00 -16.03
N GLN A 16 11.54 1.79 -16.64
CA GLN A 16 10.23 2.07 -16.07
C GLN A 16 9.38 0.80 -15.93
N GLU A 17 9.43 -0.11 -16.89
CA GLU A 17 8.77 -1.41 -16.82
C GLU A 17 9.28 -2.26 -15.65
N SER A 18 10.60 -2.31 -15.45
CA SER A 18 11.21 -3.06 -14.34
C SER A 18 10.79 -2.52 -12.97
N VAL A 19 10.69 -1.18 -12.83
CA VAL A 19 10.23 -0.51 -11.60
C VAL A 19 8.75 -0.80 -11.37
N ASN A 20 7.92 -0.73 -12.40
CA ASN A 20 6.48 -1.05 -12.31
C ASN A 20 6.23 -2.50 -11.93
N LEU A 21 7.01 -3.44 -12.47
CA LEU A 21 6.92 -4.86 -12.12
C LEU A 21 7.34 -5.08 -10.65
N THR A 22 8.45 -4.49 -10.23
CA THR A 22 8.93 -4.58 -8.83
C THR A 22 7.91 -4.01 -7.87
N TYR A 23 7.29 -2.88 -8.23
CA TYR A 23 6.21 -2.26 -7.46
C TYR A 23 5.01 -3.19 -7.33
N LEU A 24 4.57 -3.81 -8.43
CA LEU A 24 3.46 -4.76 -8.44
C LEU A 24 3.75 -5.98 -7.55
N VAL A 25 4.94 -6.58 -7.67
CA VAL A 25 5.35 -7.73 -6.85
C VAL A 25 5.39 -7.35 -5.36
N THR A 26 5.96 -6.19 -5.04
CA THR A 26 6.01 -5.66 -3.67
C THR A 26 4.60 -5.45 -3.11
N TRP A 27 3.67 -4.94 -3.92
CA TRP A 27 2.27 -4.77 -3.54
C TRP A 27 1.56 -6.09 -3.30
N ILE A 28 1.77 -7.09 -4.16
CA ILE A 28 1.22 -8.43 -3.99
C ILE A 28 1.74 -9.08 -2.71
N LEU A 29 3.07 -9.08 -2.51
CA LEU A 29 3.71 -9.67 -1.33
C LEU A 29 3.27 -8.99 -0.04
N SER A 30 3.29 -7.66 0.02
CA SER A 30 2.82 -6.93 1.20
C SER A 30 1.35 -7.23 1.51
N THR A 31 0.52 -7.42 0.48
CA THR A 31 -0.91 -7.73 0.66
C THR A 31 -1.14 -9.02 1.43
N THR A 32 -0.23 -9.99 1.32
CA THR A 32 -0.30 -11.26 2.09
C THR A 32 -0.28 -11.02 3.61
N LEU A 33 0.46 -10.02 4.09
CA LEU A 33 0.52 -9.67 5.51
C LEU A 33 -0.50 -8.61 5.93
N THR A 34 -0.89 -7.70 5.02
CA THR A 34 -1.85 -6.63 5.35
C THR A 34 -3.19 -7.17 5.85
N VAL A 35 -3.64 -8.30 5.31
CA VAL A 35 -4.92 -8.94 5.70
C VAL A 35 -4.94 -9.34 7.18
N PHE A 36 -3.78 -9.67 7.76
CA PHE A 36 -3.63 -10.01 9.18
C PHE A 36 -3.47 -8.78 10.07
N THR A 37 -2.72 -7.79 9.60
CA THR A 37 -2.31 -6.62 10.41
C THR A 37 -3.35 -5.52 10.44
N ARG A 38 -4.06 -5.33 9.32
CA ARG A 38 -4.96 -4.21 9.11
C ARG A 38 -6.43 -4.61 9.16
N ILE A 39 -7.22 -3.66 9.60
CA ILE A 39 -8.69 -3.74 9.65
C ILE A 39 -9.28 -2.63 8.79
N ARG A 40 -10.59 -2.70 8.52
CA ARG A 40 -11.35 -1.56 7.95
C ARG A 40 -10.88 -1.08 6.57
N PHE A 41 -10.59 -2.01 5.66
CA PHE A 41 -10.22 -1.72 4.29
C PHE A 41 -11.30 -0.96 3.50
N GLY A 42 -10.86 -0.07 2.61
CA GLY A 42 -11.70 0.50 1.56
C GLY A 42 -12.10 -0.56 0.51
N SER A 43 -13.16 -0.28 -0.25
CA SER A 43 -13.70 -1.20 -1.26
C SER A 43 -12.69 -1.60 -2.34
N GLU A 44 -11.79 -0.68 -2.70
CA GLU A 44 -10.78 -0.85 -3.76
C GLU A 44 -9.39 -1.21 -3.20
N ALA A 45 -9.19 -1.12 -1.88
CA ALA A 45 -7.87 -1.25 -1.26
C ALA A 45 -7.18 -2.59 -1.55
N LEU A 46 -7.94 -3.68 -1.55
CA LEU A 46 -7.42 -5.04 -1.77
C LEU A 46 -7.41 -5.43 -3.26
N GLY A 47 -8.37 -4.91 -4.04
CA GLY A 47 -8.44 -5.00 -5.51
C GLY A 47 -7.88 -6.28 -6.16
N ILE A 48 -7.16 -6.09 -7.27
CA ILE A 48 -6.45 -7.15 -8.01
C ILE A 48 -5.25 -7.71 -7.23
N ASN A 49 -4.67 -6.91 -6.33
CA ASN A 49 -3.52 -7.32 -5.53
C ASN A 49 -3.85 -8.50 -4.61
N SER A 50 -5.10 -8.60 -4.14
CA SER A 50 -5.57 -9.74 -3.35
C SER A 50 -5.62 -11.04 -4.17
N VAL A 51 -5.91 -10.97 -5.47
CA VAL A 51 -5.85 -12.15 -6.35
C VAL A 51 -4.40 -12.60 -6.52
N GLY A 52 -3.48 -11.65 -6.76
CA GLY A 52 -2.05 -11.95 -6.80
C GLY A 52 -1.53 -12.54 -5.49
N ALA A 53 -1.97 -12.01 -4.35
CA ALA A 53 -1.60 -12.49 -3.01
C ALA A 53 -2.12 -13.91 -2.76
N CYS A 54 -3.33 -14.22 -3.21
CA CYS A 54 -3.89 -15.57 -3.14
C CYS A 54 -3.07 -16.55 -3.98
N LEU A 55 -2.72 -16.16 -5.22
CA LEU A 55 -1.92 -16.98 -6.13
C LEU A 55 -0.51 -17.24 -5.60
N ILE A 56 0.19 -16.21 -5.11
CA ILE A 56 1.56 -16.38 -4.59
C ILE A 56 1.59 -17.27 -3.36
N LEU A 57 0.60 -17.16 -2.45
CA LEU A 57 0.47 -18.05 -1.29
C LEU A 57 0.18 -19.49 -1.72
N LEU A 58 -0.74 -19.69 -2.67
CA LEU A 58 -1.08 -21.02 -3.17
C LEU A 58 0.10 -21.70 -3.87
N LEU A 59 0.84 -20.96 -4.71
CA LEU A 59 2.03 -21.46 -5.39
C LEU A 59 3.12 -21.81 -4.37
N THR A 60 3.37 -20.92 -3.40
CA THR A 60 4.38 -21.18 -2.36
C THR A 60 4.01 -22.40 -1.52
N ALA A 61 2.74 -22.55 -1.13
CA ALA A 61 2.27 -23.73 -0.40
C ALA A 61 2.41 -25.01 -1.23
N SER A 62 2.05 -24.97 -2.52
CA SER A 62 2.14 -26.11 -3.42
C SER A 62 3.58 -26.55 -3.69
N PHE A 63 4.49 -25.61 -3.94
CA PHE A 63 5.88 -25.92 -4.28
C PHE A 63 6.74 -26.31 -3.07
N SER A 64 6.44 -25.76 -1.89
CA SER A 64 7.19 -26.09 -0.68
C SER A 64 6.75 -27.40 -0.02
N ASN A 65 5.53 -27.87 -0.32
CA ASN A 65 4.90 -29.01 0.35
C ASN A 65 4.89 -28.88 1.89
N ASP A 66 4.83 -27.64 2.39
CA ASP A 66 4.81 -27.33 3.82
C ASP A 66 3.37 -27.11 4.29
N ALA A 67 2.92 -27.95 5.22
CA ALA A 67 1.58 -27.84 5.80
C ALA A 67 1.32 -26.48 6.46
N ALA A 68 2.33 -25.86 7.07
CA ALA A 68 2.20 -24.55 7.72
C ALA A 68 1.86 -23.44 6.70
N MET A 69 2.46 -23.49 5.51
CA MET A 69 2.12 -22.57 4.41
C MET A 69 0.70 -22.81 3.88
N GLY A 70 0.26 -24.06 3.79
CA GLY A 70 -1.12 -24.40 3.44
C GLY A 70 -2.14 -23.84 4.45
N TRP A 71 -1.85 -23.98 5.74
CA TRP A 71 -2.67 -23.38 6.80
C TRP A 71 -2.70 -21.86 6.75
N MET A 72 -1.56 -21.21 6.50
CA MET A 72 -1.49 -19.76 6.30
C MET A 72 -2.38 -19.32 5.13
N TRP A 73 -2.33 -20.03 3.99
CA TRP A 73 -3.18 -19.72 2.84
C TRP A 73 -4.68 -19.84 3.17
N LEU A 74 -5.10 -20.92 3.82
CA LEU A 74 -6.50 -21.12 4.23
C LEU A 74 -6.96 -20.01 5.20
N LEU A 75 -6.15 -19.70 6.22
CA LEU A 75 -6.41 -18.65 7.19
C LEU A 75 -6.53 -17.28 6.49
N TRP A 76 -5.60 -17.00 5.57
CA TRP A 76 -5.60 -15.77 4.78
C TRP A 76 -6.89 -15.63 3.96
N CYS A 77 -7.32 -16.70 3.26
CA CYS A 77 -8.57 -16.71 2.51
C CYS A 77 -9.80 -16.44 3.39
N GLY A 78 -9.85 -17.07 4.57
CA GLY A 78 -10.94 -16.86 5.54
C GLY A 78 -11.01 -15.42 6.05
N LEU A 79 -9.86 -14.82 6.39
CA LEU A 79 -9.79 -13.42 6.81
C LEU A 79 -10.13 -12.46 5.67
N GLN A 80 -9.64 -12.73 4.46
CA GLN A 80 -9.95 -11.93 3.28
C GLN A 80 -11.45 -11.90 3.00
N LEU A 81 -12.13 -13.05 3.07
CA LEU A 81 -13.59 -13.13 2.91
C LEU A 81 -14.31 -12.38 4.04
N SER A 82 -13.82 -12.51 5.28
CA SER A 82 -14.35 -11.79 6.44
C SER A 82 -14.26 -10.27 6.28
N HIS A 83 -13.13 -9.76 5.75
CA HIS A 83 -12.98 -8.34 5.46
C HIS A 83 -13.94 -7.88 4.36
N ARG A 84 -14.07 -8.64 3.26
CA ARG A 84 -15.03 -8.32 2.19
C ARG A 84 -16.46 -8.25 2.68
N TRP A 85 -16.85 -9.20 3.54
CA TRP A 85 -18.17 -9.20 4.16
C TRP A 85 -18.39 -7.96 5.04
N ARG A 86 -17.40 -7.59 5.87
CA ARG A 86 -17.47 -6.38 6.71
C ARG A 86 -17.59 -5.11 5.88
N THR A 87 -16.76 -4.94 4.84
CA THR A 87 -16.83 -3.78 3.94
C THR A 87 -18.21 -3.70 3.25
N PHE A 88 -18.78 -4.84 2.85
CA PHE A 88 -20.12 -4.89 2.28
C PHE A 88 -21.21 -4.46 3.28
N LEU A 89 -21.13 -4.92 4.53
CA LEU A 89 -22.04 -4.49 5.59
C LEU A 89 -21.91 -2.99 5.90
N GLU A 90 -20.69 -2.46 5.97
CA GLU A 90 -20.45 -1.03 6.18
C GLU A 90 -20.98 -0.17 5.04
N TRP A 91 -20.81 -0.63 3.79
CA TRP A 91 -21.39 0.01 2.61
C TRP A 91 -22.92 0.04 2.68
N ARG A 92 -23.56 -1.08 3.05
CA ARG A 92 -25.01 -1.13 3.25
C ARG A 92 -25.50 -0.22 4.38
N ARG A 93 -24.67 0.07 5.38
CA ARG A 93 -24.95 1.02 6.48
C ARG A 93 -24.69 2.48 6.10
N GLY A 94 -24.25 2.76 4.87
CA GLY A 94 -23.98 4.13 4.41
C GLY A 94 -22.67 4.74 4.93
N ILE A 95 -21.78 3.93 5.52
CA ILE A 95 -20.48 4.42 5.98
C ILE A 95 -19.59 4.67 4.77
N ARG A 96 -19.30 5.94 4.47
CA ARG A 96 -18.43 6.35 3.37
C ARG A 96 -16.97 6.41 3.86
N ARG A 97 -16.17 5.43 3.49
CA ARG A 97 -14.70 5.49 3.57
C ARG A 97 -14.11 5.73 2.19
N HIS A 98 -12.92 6.32 2.15
CA HIS A 98 -12.18 6.50 0.91
C HIS A 98 -11.93 5.14 0.26
N SER A 99 -12.27 4.99 -1.03
CA SER A 99 -12.24 3.69 -1.71
C SER A 99 -10.85 3.04 -1.67
N ARG A 100 -9.80 3.88 -1.73
CA ARG A 100 -8.39 3.49 -1.69
C ARG A 100 -7.79 3.42 -0.28
N TYR A 101 -8.59 3.56 0.78
CA TYR A 101 -8.06 3.51 2.15
C TYR A 101 -7.47 2.12 2.45
N GLY A 102 -6.15 2.08 2.66
CA GLY A 102 -5.35 0.86 2.84
C GLY A 102 -5.53 0.12 4.17
N GLY A 103 -6.52 0.50 4.97
CA GLY A 103 -6.82 -0.07 6.28
C GLY A 103 -6.14 0.63 7.45
N GLU A 104 -6.72 0.44 8.63
CA GLU A 104 -6.22 0.90 9.93
C GLU A 104 -5.30 -0.18 10.52
N PRO A 105 -4.12 0.17 11.06
CA PRO A 105 -3.10 -0.78 11.54
C PRO A 105 -3.48 -1.39 12.90
N GLY A 106 -4.56 -2.17 12.93
CA GLY A 106 -5.24 -2.60 14.16
C GLY A 106 -4.32 -3.30 15.17
N MET A 107 -3.39 -4.15 14.71
CA MET A 107 -2.45 -4.81 15.63
C MET A 107 -1.41 -3.84 16.22
N ALA A 108 -0.86 -2.94 15.41
CA ALA A 108 0.14 -1.97 15.89
C ALA A 108 -0.48 -0.86 16.75
N MET A 109 -1.76 -0.54 16.54
CA MET A 109 -2.51 0.42 17.35
C MET A 109 -2.65 0.02 18.82
N LEU A 110 -2.43 -1.27 19.16
CA LEU A 110 -2.38 -1.74 20.54
C LEU A 110 -1.17 -1.18 21.30
N PHE A 111 -0.08 -0.84 20.60
CA PHE A 111 1.16 -0.35 21.17
C PHE A 111 1.36 1.16 20.96
N ILE A 112 0.86 1.71 19.84
CA ILE A 112 1.07 3.09 19.43
C ILE A 112 -0.28 3.73 19.07
N LYS A 113 -0.59 4.91 19.63
CA LYS A 113 -1.85 5.63 19.35
C LYS A 113 -1.85 6.37 18.01
N ASP A 114 -0.67 6.74 17.52
CA ASP A 114 -0.53 7.43 16.24
C ASP A 114 -0.59 6.44 15.08
N GLU A 115 -1.54 6.62 14.16
CA GLU A 115 -1.78 5.72 13.02
C GLU A 115 -0.55 5.64 12.11
N GLN A 116 0.14 6.76 11.88
CA GLN A 116 1.29 6.80 10.98
C GLN A 116 2.47 6.03 11.58
N ALA A 117 2.81 6.28 12.84
CA ALA A 117 3.83 5.52 13.56
C ALA A 117 3.46 4.03 13.68
N ALA A 118 2.18 3.70 13.90
CA ALA A 118 1.71 2.31 13.93
C ALA A 118 1.94 1.61 12.58
N LYS A 119 1.64 2.25 11.43
CA LYS A 119 1.92 1.69 10.09
C LYS A 119 3.40 1.41 9.85
N TRP A 120 4.29 2.25 10.38
CA TRP A 120 5.74 2.03 10.31
C TRP A 120 6.20 0.87 11.20
N LEU A 121 5.48 0.59 12.29
CA LEU A 121 5.80 -0.51 13.20
C LEU A 121 5.34 -1.89 12.66
N GLU A 122 4.27 -1.94 11.84
CA GLU A 122 3.71 -3.20 11.33
C GLU A 122 4.74 -4.16 10.70
N PRO A 123 5.64 -3.72 9.80
CA PRO A 123 6.63 -4.62 9.19
C PRO A 123 7.54 -5.28 10.22
N PHE A 124 7.91 -4.57 11.28
CA PHE A 124 8.78 -5.07 12.34
C PHE A 124 8.06 -6.07 13.24
N LEU A 125 6.78 -5.83 13.54
CA LEU A 125 5.96 -6.79 14.28
C LEU A 125 5.78 -8.08 13.47
N CYS A 126 5.50 -7.98 12.18
CA CYS A 126 5.41 -9.14 11.29
C CYS A 126 6.73 -9.91 11.22
N ALA A 127 7.86 -9.22 11.09
CA ALA A 127 9.18 -9.85 11.07
C ALA A 127 9.47 -10.57 12.41
N GLY A 128 9.13 -9.94 13.54
CA GLY A 128 9.24 -10.56 14.87
C GLY A 128 8.40 -11.82 15.00
N ILE A 129 7.15 -11.81 14.54
CA ILE A 129 6.28 -13.00 14.52
C ILE A 129 6.87 -14.09 13.62
N GLY A 130 7.39 -13.72 12.44
CA GLY A 130 8.07 -14.66 11.55
C GLY A 130 9.23 -15.36 12.24
N LEU A 131 10.10 -14.62 12.95
CA LEU A 131 11.21 -15.19 13.70
C LEU A 131 10.76 -16.13 14.83
N LEU A 132 9.67 -15.79 15.53
CA LEU A 132 9.09 -16.66 16.55
C LEU A 132 8.49 -17.95 15.99
N LEU A 133 8.12 -17.97 14.70
CA LEU A 133 7.60 -19.15 14.00
C LEU A 133 8.71 -20.02 13.35
N ALA A 134 9.98 -19.61 13.46
CA ALA A 134 11.14 -20.37 12.98
C ALA A 134 11.15 -21.86 13.40
N PRO A 135 10.84 -22.25 14.66
CA PRO A 135 10.83 -23.66 15.04
C PRO A 135 9.65 -24.46 14.45
N VAL A 136 8.61 -23.80 13.95
CA VAL A 136 7.43 -24.45 13.37
C VAL A 136 7.66 -24.73 11.88
N SER A 137 8.12 -23.72 11.14
CA SER A 137 8.40 -23.85 9.71
C SER A 137 9.41 -22.80 9.25
N VAL A 138 10.50 -23.28 8.65
CA VAL A 138 11.53 -22.43 8.04
C VAL A 138 10.99 -21.71 6.81
N VAL A 139 10.19 -22.39 5.97
CA VAL A 139 9.64 -21.81 4.74
C VAL A 139 8.67 -20.68 5.07
N LEU A 140 7.75 -20.89 6.02
CA LEU A 140 6.82 -19.87 6.49
C LEU A 140 7.56 -18.65 7.04
N THR A 141 8.62 -18.89 7.82
CA THR A 141 9.45 -17.83 8.39
C THR A 141 10.12 -16.98 7.30
N GLN A 142 10.77 -17.62 6.32
CA GLN A 142 11.39 -16.94 5.19
C GLN A 142 10.35 -16.13 4.40
N PHE A 143 9.18 -16.71 4.15
CA PHE A 143 8.08 -16.03 3.46
C PHE A 143 7.62 -14.78 4.20
N ILE A 144 7.37 -14.88 5.51
CA ILE A 144 6.94 -13.75 6.35
C ILE A 144 8.01 -12.65 6.38
N LEU A 145 9.30 -13.00 6.47
CA LEU A 145 10.39 -12.03 6.47
C LEU A 145 10.46 -11.26 5.14
N VAL A 146 10.38 -11.98 4.01
CA VAL A 146 10.36 -11.36 2.68
C VAL A 146 9.13 -10.47 2.50
N ALA A 147 7.94 -10.95 2.89
CA ALA A 147 6.71 -10.17 2.80
C ALA A 147 6.72 -8.95 3.75
N SER A 148 7.39 -9.03 4.89
CA SER A 148 7.59 -7.91 5.82
C SER A 148 8.49 -6.84 5.20
N GLY A 149 9.57 -7.25 4.53
CA GLY A 149 10.40 -6.33 3.74
C GLY A 149 9.59 -5.63 2.63
N ALA A 150 8.76 -6.38 1.91
CA ALA A 150 7.86 -5.80 0.90
C ALA A 150 6.84 -4.82 1.51
N LEU A 151 6.32 -5.10 2.70
CA LEU A 151 5.44 -4.20 3.44
C LEU A 151 6.15 -2.90 3.86
N LEU A 152 7.41 -2.98 4.29
CA LEU A 152 8.23 -1.81 4.61
C LEU A 152 8.46 -0.93 3.36
N ILE A 153 8.83 -1.54 2.23
CA ILE A 153 8.99 -0.81 0.96
C ILE A 153 7.69 -0.13 0.57
N ARG A 154 6.56 -0.87 0.58
CA ARG A 154 5.25 -0.30 0.25
C ARG A 154 4.87 0.87 1.15
N THR A 155 5.00 0.74 2.47
CA THR A 155 4.67 1.81 3.42
C THR A 155 5.54 3.05 3.22
N SER A 156 6.83 2.86 2.89
CA SER A 156 7.72 3.98 2.51
C SER A 156 7.24 4.71 1.25
N MET A 157 6.80 3.96 0.23
CA MET A 157 6.31 4.53 -1.03
C MET A 157 5.00 5.27 -0.85
N GLU A 158 4.07 4.71 -0.07
CA GLU A 158 2.81 5.37 0.30
C GLU A 158 3.10 6.70 1.05
N ALA A 159 4.07 6.70 1.98
CA ALA A 159 4.48 7.91 2.68
C ALA A 159 5.12 8.96 1.75
N MET A 160 5.94 8.54 0.78
CA MET A 160 6.52 9.43 -0.23
C MET A 160 5.47 10.02 -1.16
N ALA A 161 4.52 9.20 -1.63
CA ALA A 161 3.41 9.64 -2.47
C ALA A 161 2.53 10.67 -1.76
N LEU A 162 2.18 10.41 -0.49
CA LEU A 162 1.41 11.36 0.31
C LEU A 162 2.15 12.69 0.51
N ARG A 163 3.46 12.65 0.79
CA ARG A 163 4.29 13.87 0.89
C ARG A 163 4.38 14.63 -0.43
N ALA A 164 4.38 13.92 -1.57
CA ALA A 164 4.34 14.56 -2.88
C ALA A 164 2.99 15.24 -3.14
N GLU A 165 1.88 14.58 -2.83
CA GLU A 165 0.54 15.15 -2.95
C GLU A 165 0.34 16.39 -2.07
N LEU A 166 0.78 16.33 -0.81
CA LEU A 166 0.71 17.49 0.10
C LEU A 166 1.53 18.68 -0.39
N ARG A 167 2.68 18.44 -1.04
CA ARG A 167 3.47 19.52 -1.66
C ARG A 167 2.71 20.15 -2.82
N ASN A 168 2.14 19.34 -3.72
CA ASN A 168 1.36 19.83 -4.86
C ASN A 168 0.14 20.66 -4.40
N LEU A 169 -0.54 20.23 -3.33
CA LEU A 169 -1.67 20.98 -2.75
C LEU A 169 -1.24 22.33 -2.19
N ARG A 170 -0.10 22.38 -1.51
CA ARG A 170 0.46 23.62 -0.97
C ARG A 170 0.87 24.59 -2.06
N ASP A 171 1.48 24.09 -3.13
CA ASP A 171 1.87 24.92 -4.28
C ASP A 171 0.64 25.48 -5.00
N ALA A 172 -0.40 24.66 -5.19
CA ALA A 172 -1.68 25.10 -5.75
C ALA A 172 -2.36 26.17 -4.87
N GLU A 173 -2.27 26.05 -3.55
CA GLU A 173 -2.78 27.06 -2.61
C GLU A 173 -2.05 28.39 -2.78
N ILE A 174 -0.71 28.37 -2.86
CA ILE A 174 0.11 29.58 -3.06
C ILE A 174 -0.23 30.23 -4.40
N GLU A 175 -0.35 29.44 -5.46
CA GLU A 175 -0.70 29.94 -6.79
C GLU A 175 -2.09 30.58 -6.80
N ASN A 176 -3.08 29.95 -6.15
CA ASN A 176 -4.42 30.52 -6.03
C ASN A 176 -4.42 31.85 -5.25
N ARG A 177 -3.65 31.94 -4.15
CA ARG A 177 -3.49 33.19 -3.39
C ARG A 177 -2.85 34.28 -4.23
N ASN A 178 -1.82 33.94 -5.01
CA ASN A 178 -1.16 34.87 -5.91
C ASN A 178 -2.13 35.36 -6.99
N ARG A 179 -2.82 34.46 -7.70
CA ARG A 179 -3.82 34.82 -8.73
C ARG A 179 -4.92 35.72 -8.16
N ALA A 180 -5.42 35.42 -6.95
CA ALA A 180 -6.41 36.27 -6.29
C ALA A 180 -5.85 37.67 -5.96
N ALA A 181 -4.58 37.78 -5.57
CA ALA A 181 -3.92 39.07 -5.34
C ALA A 181 -3.77 39.88 -6.64
N TRP A 182 -3.41 39.23 -7.76
CA TRP A 182 -3.36 39.86 -9.07
C TRP A 182 -4.73 40.42 -9.48
N PHE A 183 -5.80 39.65 -9.36
CA PHE A 183 -7.15 40.12 -9.68
C PHE A 183 -7.63 41.31 -8.83
N ARG A 184 -7.26 41.37 -7.55
CA ARG A 184 -7.57 42.53 -6.70
C ARG A 184 -6.82 43.79 -7.15
N ARG A 185 -5.56 43.66 -7.57
CA ARG A 185 -4.78 44.76 -8.12
C ARG A 185 -5.39 45.27 -9.43
N ASP A 186 -5.75 44.37 -10.34
CA ASP A 186 -6.32 44.76 -11.64
C ASP A 186 -7.69 45.46 -11.53
N ARG A 187 -8.47 45.16 -10.49
CA ARG A 187 -9.75 45.85 -10.24
C ARG A 187 -9.62 47.27 -9.68
N GLY A 188 -8.40 47.70 -9.29
CA GLY A 188 -8.21 48.95 -8.55
C GLY A 188 -8.66 48.88 -7.09
N ASP A 189 -8.95 47.68 -6.58
CA ASP A 189 -9.38 47.46 -5.19
C ASP A 189 -8.19 47.47 -4.20
N ALA A 190 -6.95 47.64 -4.69
CA ALA A 190 -5.73 47.51 -3.89
C ALA A 190 -5.21 48.82 -3.26
N ASP A 191 -5.92 49.94 -3.45
CA ASP A 191 -5.45 51.29 -3.06
C ASP A 191 -6.05 51.85 -1.75
N TYR A 192 -6.44 51.01 -0.79
CA TYR A 192 -6.86 51.46 0.56
C TYR A 192 -6.21 50.67 1.69
#